data_AF-A0A0J7YNE3-F1
#
_entry.id   AF-A0A0J7YNE3-F1
#
_cell.length_a   1.000
_cell.length_b   1.000
_cell.length_c   1.000
_cell.angle_alpha   90.00
_cell.angle_beta   90.00
_cell.angle_gamma   90.00
#
_symmetry.space_group_name_H-M   'P 1'
#
loop_
_entity.id
_entity.type
_entity.pdbx_description
1 polymer ?
#
loop_
_entity_poly.entity_id
_entity_poly.type
_entity_poly.pdbx_seq_one_letter_code
_entity_poly.pdbx_strand_id
1 'polypeptide(L)'
;YFVSLVESGRMQQLLMADQYLSAIVSMCARPALLLSYQLRVHIYLLHLQSGDTTTAREFLQNIAVNTIRFHDSLFGTDSNSAIQGLSSTTTKDAVTLVPLHFEMLKELTRRTAAAIVEPDDDYIK
;
A
#
# COMPACT_ATOMS: atom_id res chain seq x y z
N TYR A 1 15.79 -5.27 -3.44
CA TYR A 1 15.44 -5.61 -2.04
C TYR A 1 13.99 -5.27 -1.70
N PHE A 2 13.52 -4.03 -1.89
CA PHE A 2 12.13 -3.68 -1.58
C PHE A 2 11.09 -4.48 -2.40
N VAL A 3 11.28 -4.59 -3.72
CA VAL A 3 10.39 -5.37 -4.62
C VAL A 3 10.22 -6.81 -4.13
N SER A 4 11.33 -7.47 -3.74
CA SER A 4 11.29 -8.86 -3.26
C SER A 4 10.56 -9.01 -1.92
N LEU A 5 10.55 -8.00 -1.05
CA LEU A 5 9.77 -8.04 0.19
C LEU A 5 8.27 -8.09 -0.12
N VAL A 6 7.81 -7.25 -1.05
CA VAL A 6 6.40 -7.18 -1.46
C VAL A 6 5.98 -8.44 -2.22
N GLU A 7 6.77 -8.86 -3.21
CA GLU A 7 6.44 -10.01 -4.07
C GLU A 7 6.40 -11.35 -3.34
N SER A 8 6.97 -11.45 -2.15
CA SER A 8 6.88 -12.65 -1.32
C SER A 8 5.45 -12.96 -0.86
N GLY A 9 4.60 -11.94 -0.75
CA GLY A 9 3.25 -12.04 -0.20
C GLY A 9 3.19 -12.45 1.28
N ARG A 10 4.35 -12.57 1.96
CA ARG A 10 4.41 -13.00 3.36
C ARG A 10 4.15 -11.80 4.26
N MET A 11 3.22 -11.95 5.20
CA MET A 11 2.82 -10.88 6.12
C MET A 11 4.00 -10.14 6.76
N GLN A 12 4.97 -10.86 7.34
CA GLN A 12 6.15 -10.25 7.95
C GLN A 12 6.96 -9.38 6.98
N GLN A 13 7.11 -9.82 5.73
CA GLN A 13 7.87 -9.06 4.73
C GLN A 13 7.09 -7.84 4.24
N LEU A 14 5.75 -7.94 4.16
CA LEU A 14 4.88 -6.81 3.85
C LEU A 14 4.93 -5.74 4.96
N LEU A 15 4.95 -6.16 6.23
CA LEU A 15 5.12 -5.25 7.37
C LEU A 15 6.50 -4.57 7.34
N MET A 16 7.56 -5.30 7.02
CA MET A 16 8.89 -4.72 6.82
C MET A 16 8.91 -3.72 5.65
N ALA A 17 8.23 -4.05 4.55
CA ALA A 17 8.08 -3.16 3.40
C ALA A 17 7.30 -1.88 3.79
N ASP A 18 6.26 -1.98 4.62
CA ASP A 18 5.49 -0.83 5.10
C ASP A 18 6.31 0.06 6.03
N GLN A 19 7.12 -0.52 6.92
CA GLN A 19 8.05 0.24 7.76
C GLN A 19 9.09 0.99 6.90
N TYR A 20 9.64 0.33 5.90
CA TYR A 20 10.60 0.93 4.96
C TYR A 20 9.95 2.08 4.17
N LEU A 21 8.73 1.86 3.66
CA LEU A 21 7.97 2.90 2.96
C LEU A 21 7.57 4.04 3.88
N SER A 22 7.16 3.78 5.12
CA SER A 22 6.79 4.84 6.07
C SER A 22 7.96 5.79 6.35
N ALA A 23 9.19 5.28 6.37
CA ALA A 23 10.40 6.10 6.45
C ALA A 23 10.64 6.92 5.16
N ILE A 24 10.27 6.40 3.99
CA ILE A 24 10.46 7.02 2.66
C ILE A 24 9.32 7.96 2.26
N VAL A 25 8.08 7.74 2.72
CA VAL A 25 6.88 8.56 2.43
C VAL A 25 7.03 9.97 3.00
N SER A 26 8.00 10.20 3.88
CA SER A 26 8.51 11.53 4.26
C SER A 26 9.04 12.36 3.07
N MET A 27 9.17 11.78 1.87
CA MET A 27 9.69 12.43 0.65
C MET A 27 8.61 13.03 -0.28
N CYS A 28 7.33 13.10 0.13
CA CYS A 28 6.26 13.81 -0.60
C CYS A 28 6.02 13.40 -2.07
N ALA A 29 6.51 12.24 -2.51
CA ALA A 29 6.31 11.76 -3.87
C ALA A 29 4.96 11.04 -4.02
N ARG A 30 4.09 11.53 -4.91
CA ARG A 30 2.74 10.97 -5.15
C ARG A 30 2.76 9.45 -5.48
N PRO A 31 3.68 8.92 -6.29
CA PRO A 31 3.76 7.47 -6.54
C PRO A 31 4.12 6.66 -5.29
N ALA A 32 4.99 7.17 -4.42
CA ALA A 32 5.37 6.50 -3.18
C ALA A 32 4.20 6.48 -2.17
N LEU A 33 3.44 7.56 -2.09
CA LEU A 33 2.24 7.63 -1.24
C LEU A 33 1.14 6.67 -1.72
N LEU A 34 0.92 6.58 -3.03
CA LEU A 34 -0.02 5.60 -3.61
C LEU A 34 0.44 4.16 -3.36
N LEU A 35 1.73 3.88 -3.48
CA LEU A 35 2.25 2.54 -3.19
C LEU A 35 2.11 2.18 -1.70
N SER A 36 2.39 3.12 -0.80
CA SER A 36 2.17 2.94 0.64
C SER A 36 0.70 2.66 0.95
N TYR A 37 -0.22 3.39 0.33
CA TYR A 37 -1.65 3.15 0.45
C TYR A 37 -2.02 1.70 0.12
N GLN A 38 -1.66 1.25 -1.09
CA GLN A 38 -2.02 -0.08 -1.56
C GLN A 38 -1.34 -1.18 -0.74
N LEU A 39 -0.10 -0.98 -0.30
CA LEU A 39 0.57 -1.94 0.58
C LEU A 39 -0.19 -2.12 1.90
N ARG A 40 -0.59 -1.03 2.55
CA ARG A 40 -1.33 -1.10 3.82
C ARG A 40 -2.73 -1.67 3.63
N VAL A 41 -3.42 -1.33 2.55
CA VAL A 41 -4.71 -1.96 2.19
C VAL A 41 -4.54 -3.47 2.02
N HIS A 42 -3.46 -3.94 1.39
CA HIS A 42 -3.21 -5.36 1.24
C HIS A 42 -3.00 -6.06 2.59
N ILE A 43 -2.21 -5.47 3.48
CA ILE A 43 -1.99 -5.99 4.84
C ILE A 43 -3.32 -6.04 5.62
N TYR A 44 -4.13 -4.99 5.53
CA TYR A 44 -5.48 -4.96 6.10
C TYR A 44 -6.36 -6.11 5.60
N LEU A 45 -6.37 -6.34 4.28
CA LEU A 45 -7.14 -7.43 3.67
C LEU A 45 -6.65 -8.80 4.14
N LEU A 46 -5.35 -9.00 4.32
CA LEU A 46 -4.79 -10.24 4.85
C LEU A 46 -5.23 -10.49 6.32
N HIS A 47 -5.25 -9.46 7.16
CA HIS A 47 -5.77 -9.58 8.53
C HIS A 47 -7.27 -9.88 8.55
N LEU A 48 -8.05 -9.23 7.68
CA LEU A 48 -9.48 -9.56 7.53
C LEU A 48 -9.70 -11.00 7.07
N GLN A 49 -8.91 -11.45 6.09
CA GLN A 49 -8.98 -12.81 5.55
C GLN A 49 -8.64 -13.85 6.61
N SER A 50 -7.70 -13.58 7.52
CA SER A 50 -7.35 -14.48 8.61
C SER A 50 -8.36 -14.48 9.77
N GLY A 51 -9.37 -13.61 9.73
CA GLY A 51 -10.34 -13.42 10.80
C GLY A 51 -9.85 -12.54 11.97
N ASP A 52 -8.66 -11.95 11.86
CA ASP A 52 -8.11 -11.04 12.88
C ASP A 52 -8.67 -9.62 12.70
N THR A 53 -9.94 -9.47 13.11
CA THR A 53 -10.67 -8.20 12.95
C THR A 53 -10.16 -7.07 13.83
N THR A 54 -9.49 -7.38 14.94
CA THR A 54 -8.90 -6.38 15.84
C THR A 54 -7.72 -5.70 15.16
N THR A 55 -6.72 -6.49 14.72
CA THR A 55 -5.56 -5.95 14.02
C THR A 55 -5.95 -5.30 12.69
N ALA A 56 -6.94 -5.86 11.97
CA ALA A 56 -7.48 -5.23 10.76
C ALA A 56 -8.05 -3.83 11.04
N ARG A 57 -8.78 -3.65 12.16
CA ARG A 57 -9.33 -2.33 12.53
C ARG A 57 -8.23 -1.33 12.86
N GLU A 58 -7.19 -1.74 13.57
CA GLU A 58 -6.03 -0.89 13.87
C GLU A 58 -5.31 -0.47 12.59
N PHE A 59 -5.13 -1.41 11.65
CA PHE A 59 -4.56 -1.11 10.33
C PHE A 59 -5.41 -0.15 9.52
N LEU A 60 -6.74 -0.31 9.54
CA LEU A 60 -7.66 0.61 8.87
C LEU A 60 -7.54 2.04 9.39
N GLN A 61 -7.42 2.21 10.71
CA GLN A 61 -7.18 3.52 11.32
C GLN A 61 -5.85 4.12 10.87
N ASN A 62 -4.80 3.29 10.80
CA ASN A 62 -3.49 3.72 10.29
C ASN A 62 -3.57 4.17 8.83
N ILE A 63 -4.23 3.41 7.95
CA ILE A 63 -4.46 3.77 6.53
C ILE A 63 -5.17 5.12 6.42
N ALA A 64 -6.25 5.30 7.19
CA ALA A 64 -7.05 6.51 7.15
C ALA A 64 -6.22 7.76 7.53
N VAL A 65 -5.40 7.67 8.58
CA VAL A 65 -4.61 8.81 9.08
C VAL A 65 -3.34 9.02 8.27
N ASN A 66 -2.49 8.00 8.18
CA ASN A 66 -1.13 8.11 7.66
C ASN A 66 -1.04 8.01 6.14
N THR A 67 -2.17 7.79 5.46
CA THR A 67 -2.19 7.75 4.00
C THR A 67 -3.30 8.60 3.39
N ILE A 68 -4.57 8.30 3.69
CA ILE A 68 -5.70 8.97 3.03
C ILE A 68 -5.77 10.44 3.45
N ARG A 69 -5.89 10.72 4.75
CA ARG A 69 -5.96 12.10 5.27
C ARG A 69 -4.66 12.86 5.04
N PHE A 70 -3.52 12.17 5.10
CA PHE A 70 -2.23 12.76 4.75
C PHE A 70 -2.18 13.19 3.27
N HIS A 71 -2.65 12.34 2.34
CA HIS A 71 -2.80 12.70 0.93
C HIS A 71 -3.75 13.88 0.75
N ASP A 72 -4.94 13.84 1.37
CA ASP A 72 -5.93 14.91 1.30
C ASP A 72 -5.35 16.25 1.77
N SER A 73 -4.57 16.25 2.86
CA SER A 73 -3.88 17.44 3.35
C SER A 73 -2.79 17.96 2.40
N LEU A 74 -2.03 17.08 1.75
CA LEU A 74 -0.93 17.47 0.86
C LEU A 74 -1.43 17.97 -0.50
N PHE A 75 -2.52 17.40 -1.02
CA PHE A 75 -2.98 17.64 -2.38
C PHE A 75 -4.35 18.33 -2.47
N GLY A 76 -4.97 18.66 -1.33
CA GLY A 76 -6.26 19.37 -1.28
C GLY A 76 -7.43 18.54 -1.81
N THR A 77 -7.41 17.22 -1.58
CA THR A 77 -8.48 16.30 -2.01
C THR A 77 -9.42 15.94 -0.86
N ASP A 78 -10.59 15.35 -1.18
CA ASP A 78 -11.48 14.73 -0.20
C ASP A 78 -11.73 13.27 -0.60
N SER A 79 -11.18 12.36 0.19
CA SER A 79 -11.21 10.92 -0.06
C SER A 79 -12.10 10.15 0.92
N ASN A 80 -13.12 10.79 1.49
CA ASN A 80 -14.04 10.17 2.45
C ASN A 80 -14.71 8.88 1.94
N SER A 81 -14.98 8.79 0.63
CA SER A 81 -15.56 7.59 0.00
C SER A 81 -14.63 6.37 0.08
N ALA A 82 -13.31 6.57 0.00
CA ALA A 82 -12.33 5.49 0.15
C ALA A 82 -12.33 4.91 1.58
N ILE A 83 -12.44 5.78 2.59
CA ILE A 83 -12.56 5.36 4.00
C ILE A 83 -13.83 4.54 4.21
N GLN A 84 -14.97 5.00 3.66
CA GLN A 84 -16.24 4.28 3.77
C GLN A 84 -16.17 2.91 3.10
N GLY A 85 -15.63 2.82 1.89
CA GLY A 85 -15.48 1.55 1.16
C GLY A 85 -14.62 0.54 1.91
N LEU A 86 -13.47 0.98 2.45
CA LEU A 86 -12.62 0.12 3.28
C LEU A 86 -13.35 -0.31 4.56
N SER A 87 -14.03 0.61 5.25
CA SER A 87 -14.75 0.32 6.49
C SER A 87 -15.90 -0.68 6.31
N SER A 88 -16.49 -0.75 5.12
CA SER A 88 -17.53 -1.73 4.77
C SER A 88 -17.01 -3.09 4.28
N THR A 89 -15.69 -3.25 4.10
CA THR A 89 -15.10 -4.48 3.56
C THR A 89 -15.23 -5.62 4.56
N THR A 90 -15.82 -6.74 4.14
CA THR A 90 -16.02 -7.92 4.99
C THR A 90 -14.90 -8.96 4.79
N THR A 91 -14.81 -9.94 5.70
CA THR A 91 -13.91 -11.09 5.53
C THR A 91 -14.18 -11.86 4.24
N LYS A 92 -15.45 -11.98 3.82
CA LYS A 92 -15.82 -12.66 2.57
C LYS A 92 -15.29 -11.90 1.35
N ASP A 93 -15.37 -10.58 1.38
CA ASP A 93 -14.82 -9.73 0.33
C ASP A 93 -13.30 -9.86 0.31
N ALA A 94 -12.64 -9.83 1.48
CA ALA A 94 -11.19 -9.98 1.59
C ALA A 94 -10.68 -11.29 0.98
N VAL A 95 -11.33 -12.43 1.23
CA VAL A 95 -10.98 -13.72 0.60
C VAL A 95 -10.99 -13.63 -0.93
N THR A 96 -11.94 -12.87 -1.49
CA THR A 96 -12.08 -12.70 -2.94
C THR A 96 -11.08 -11.69 -3.50
N LEU A 97 -10.81 -10.62 -2.75
CA LEU A 97 -10.02 -9.48 -3.21
C LEU A 97 -8.51 -9.70 -3.07
N VAL A 98 -8.05 -10.43 -2.05
CA VAL A 98 -6.60 -10.59 -1.77
C VAL A 98 -5.79 -11.05 -2.99
N PRO A 99 -6.19 -12.09 -3.76
CA PRO A 99 -5.40 -12.51 -4.91
C PRO A 99 -5.29 -11.43 -5.99
N LEU A 100 -6.40 -10.76 -6.31
CA LEU A 100 -6.46 -9.70 -7.32
C LEU A 100 -5.66 -8.47 -6.88
N HIS A 101 -5.84 -8.08 -5.63
CA HIS A 101 -5.13 -6.97 -5.02
C HIS A 101 -3.62 -7.24 -4.96
N PHE A 102 -3.20 -8.48 -4.75
CA PHE A 102 -1.79 -8.83 -4.70
C PHE A 102 -1.11 -8.67 -6.06
N GLU A 103 -1.75 -9.12 -7.15
CA GLU A 103 -1.22 -8.91 -8.50
C GLU A 103 -1.07 -7.43 -8.85
N MET A 104 -2.10 -6.62 -8.53
CA MET A 104 -2.04 -5.16 -8.70
C MET A 104 -0.91 -4.55 -7.87
N LEU A 105 -0.75 -4.97 -6.61
CA LEU A 105 0.30 -4.45 -5.72
C LEU A 105 1.69 -4.74 -6.27
N LYS A 106 1.95 -5.97 -6.74
CA LYS A 106 3.23 -6.33 -7.36
C LYS A 106 3.54 -5.46 -8.57
N GLU A 107 2.55 -5.27 -9.45
CA GLU A 107 2.72 -4.43 -10.64
C GLU A 107 2.99 -2.97 -10.27
N LEU A 108 2.25 -2.41 -9.32
CA LEU A 108 2.48 -1.06 -8.82
C LEU A 108 3.88 -0.92 -8.22
N THR A 109 4.30 -1.88 -7.40
CA THR A 109 5.65 -1.92 -6.81
C THR A 109 6.75 -1.91 -7.87
N ARG A 110 6.63 -2.72 -8.92
CA ARG A 110 7.60 -2.75 -10.02
C ARG A 110 7.67 -1.42 -10.75
N ARG A 111 6.52 -0.82 -11.09
CA ARG A 111 6.46 0.47 -11.79
C ARG A 111 7.04 1.60 -10.95
N THR A 112 6.70 1.67 -9.66
CA THR A 112 7.24 2.68 -8.76
C THR A 112 8.75 2.51 -8.59
N ALA A 113 9.25 1.28 -8.46
CA ALA A 113 10.68 1.03 -8.39
C ALA A 113 11.41 1.43 -9.69
N ALA A 114 10.87 1.05 -10.86
CA ALA A 114 11.44 1.39 -12.16
C ALA A 114 11.44 2.91 -12.44
N ALA A 115 10.51 3.67 -11.88
CA ALA A 115 10.48 5.13 -12.00
C ALA A 115 11.49 5.84 -11.08
N ILE A 116 12.01 5.16 -10.05
CA ILE A 116 13.01 5.68 -9.11
C ILE A 116 14.43 5.35 -9.59
N VAL A 117 14.60 4.23 -10.28
CA VAL A 117 15.85 3.91 -10.99
C VAL A 117 15.86 4.77 -12.26
N GLU A 118 16.63 5.85 -12.27
CA GLU A 118 16.86 6.66 -13.47
C GLU A 118 17.20 5.76 -14.68
N PRO A 119 16.77 6.10 -15.91
CA PRO A 119 17.36 5.49 -17.08
C PRO A 119 18.86 5.80 -17.06
N ASP A 120 19.71 4.76 -17.11
CA ASP A 120 21.15 4.91 -17.23
C ASP A 120 21.48 5.97 -18.29
N ASP A 121 22.32 6.95 -17.92
CA ASP A 121 22.91 7.98 -18.78
C ASP A 121 23.85 7.40 -19.87
N ASP A 122 23.72 6.13 -20.24
CA ASP A 122 24.56 5.43 -21.23
C ASP A 122 23.96 5.43 -22.65
N TYR A 123 23.01 6.34 -22.95
CA TYR A 123 22.41 6.46 -24.27
C TYR A 123 22.56 7.83 -24.93
N ILE A 124 23.76 8.43 -24.87
CA ILE A 124 24.20 9.37 -25.90
C ILE A 124 25.62 8.97 -26.33
N LYS A 125 25.68 8.26 -27.46
CA LYS A 125 26.90 8.04 -28.26
C LYS A 125 27.37 9.34 -28.91
#